data_AF-A0ABD2JVY6-F1
#
_entry.id   AF-A0ABD2JVY6-F1
#
_cell.length_a   1.000
_cell.length_b   1.000
_cell.length_c   1.000
_cell.angle_alpha   90.00
_cell.angle_beta   90.00
_cell.angle_gamma   90.00
#
_symmetry.space_group_name_H-M   'P 1'
#
loop_
_entity.id
_entity.type
_entity.pdbx_description
1 polymer ?
#
loop_
_entity_poly.entity_id
_entity_poly.type
_entity_poly.pdbx_seq_one_letter_code
_entity_poly.pdbx_strand_id
1 'polypeptide(L)'
;MVPNLLLFLLIVSPILAIEKPWMRRDPITLTKFSRHFALKEAPKYKWQELWYDNMPIDHFSFSDPRSFRLRYLLNTDNFRDKNAPIFFYTGNEGSIEGFAENTGFMWDIAPEFGAAIVFAEHRFYGKTQPFGNESYTKLENLGYLSSEQALADFAQLIDYLKNEKLPNAKHSPVIGFGGSYGGMLTAWMRIKYPHLMDGGIAASAPVFWFLNVPTPPEDAYDKIVTRTFVNSGCSVESIKQSMDAIRDLAKTENGRRFLNDKFRLSPKALVERPSDGDLLADSVKDVMETLAMVDYPYPATFLAPLPGWPVKEACKAYSTRLGSQHGLAMAAHAMLNLFYNYTGQQKDLCLFGNDCPGTFSELGDPDGWPWQSCTEMVMPMCSQGPPTDPFSASCPFHVRDSFRWCQDHFAKLGFRTELFRPQWAMINYGTEYPTATNIVIVFFLLLYWITVIALSIPYQRGLFFRRRGA
;
A
#
# COMPACT_ATOMS: atom_id res chain seq x y z
N MET A 1 -23.63 -8.25 72.16
CA MET A 1 -24.21 -9.18 71.16
C MET A 1 -23.78 -8.73 69.77
N VAL A 2 -23.15 -9.50 68.88
CA VAL A 2 -22.47 -10.81 69.00
C VAL A 2 -23.36 -12.02 69.38
N PRO A 3 -23.42 -13.10 68.57
CA PRO A 3 -23.24 -13.21 67.11
C PRO A 3 -24.26 -14.20 66.48
N ASN A 4 -23.89 -14.81 65.34
CA ASN A 4 -24.26 -16.18 64.89
C ASN A 4 -25.67 -16.43 64.30
N LEU A 5 -25.87 -17.36 63.35
CA LEU A 5 -24.97 -18.09 62.42
C LEU A 5 -25.85 -18.87 61.39
N LEU A 6 -25.20 -19.51 60.40
CA LEU A 6 -25.64 -20.66 59.57
C LEU A 6 -26.33 -20.35 58.24
N LEU A 7 -26.06 -21.08 57.14
CA LEU A 7 -24.82 -21.77 56.68
C LEU A 7 -24.98 -22.20 55.21
N PHE A 8 -23.90 -22.74 54.65
CA PHE A 8 -23.68 -23.43 53.36
C PHE A 8 -22.93 -22.58 52.32
N LEU A 9 -21.60 -22.58 52.33
CA LEU A 9 -20.70 -23.60 51.74
C LEU A 9 -20.90 -23.77 50.23
N LEU A 10 -19.86 -23.43 49.46
CA LEU A 10 -19.23 -24.36 48.51
C LEU A 10 -17.85 -23.81 48.05
N ILE A 11 -16.80 -24.35 48.65
CA ILE A 11 -15.51 -24.71 48.05
C ILE A 11 -14.83 -23.66 47.14
N VAL A 12 -13.82 -23.00 47.71
CA VAL A 12 -12.64 -22.55 46.94
C VAL A 12 -11.82 -23.79 46.61
N SER A 13 -11.64 -24.10 45.32
CA SER A 13 -10.70 -25.11 44.85
C SER A 13 -9.72 -24.47 43.88
N PRO A 14 -8.39 -24.64 44.05
CA PRO A 14 -7.41 -24.11 43.12
C PRO A 14 -7.37 -25.00 41.88
N ILE A 15 -8.24 -24.73 40.91
CA ILE A 15 -8.06 -25.29 39.58
C ILE A 15 -6.81 -24.64 38.99
N LEU A 16 -5.72 -25.39 39.04
CA LEU A 16 -4.57 -25.26 38.15
C LEU A 16 -5.08 -25.34 36.72
N ALA A 17 -5.50 -24.19 36.18
CA ALA A 17 -5.65 -24.00 34.76
C ALA A 17 -4.24 -24.06 34.16
N ILE A 18 -3.83 -25.29 33.85
CA ILE A 18 -2.71 -25.52 32.95
C ILE A 18 -3.12 -24.86 31.63
N GLU A 19 -2.66 -23.64 31.42
CA GLU A 19 -2.66 -23.00 30.11
C GLU A 19 -1.77 -23.85 29.20
N LYS A 20 -2.36 -24.90 28.62
CA LYS A 20 -1.81 -25.51 27.42
C LYS A 20 -1.70 -24.38 26.42
N PRO A 21 -0.49 -24.03 25.92
CA PRO A 21 -0.38 -23.04 24.87
C PRO A 21 -1.14 -23.60 23.67
N TRP A 22 -2.31 -23.04 23.41
CA TRP A 22 -3.04 -23.29 22.19
C TRP A 22 -2.24 -22.64 21.06
N MET A 23 -1.26 -23.39 20.54
CA MET A 23 -0.74 -23.16 19.20
C MET A 23 -1.95 -22.98 18.30
N ARG A 24 -2.19 -21.74 17.85
CA ARG A 24 -3.16 -21.46 16.80
C ARG A 24 -2.64 -22.19 15.57
N ARG A 25 -3.21 -23.37 15.32
CA ARG A 25 -2.76 -24.27 14.28
C ARG A 25 -2.93 -23.59 12.94
N ASP A 26 -1.82 -23.46 12.24
CA ASP A 26 -1.75 -22.97 10.87
C ASP A 26 -2.65 -23.83 9.94
N PRO A 27 -3.64 -23.24 9.25
CA PRO A 27 -4.43 -23.98 8.25
C PRO A 27 -3.65 -24.30 6.96
N ILE A 28 -2.52 -23.63 6.71
CA ILE A 28 -1.78 -23.70 5.44
C ILE A 28 -0.95 -25.00 5.35
N THR A 29 -0.62 -25.64 6.48
CA THR A 29 0.21 -26.85 6.50
C THR A 29 -0.48 -28.14 6.01
N LEU A 30 -1.76 -28.10 5.62
CA LEU A 30 -2.50 -29.26 5.10
C LEU A 30 -3.19 -29.02 3.74
N THR A 31 -2.44 -28.55 2.75
CA THR A 31 -2.51 -29.14 1.40
C THR A 31 -1.29 -28.76 0.58
N LYS A 32 -0.54 -29.75 0.07
CA LYS A 32 0.31 -29.51 -1.11
C LYS A 32 -0.62 -29.22 -2.27
N PHE A 33 -0.80 -27.94 -2.63
CA PHE A 33 -1.51 -27.53 -3.83
C PHE A 33 -0.69 -27.94 -5.06
N SER A 34 -0.76 -29.23 -5.41
CA SER A 34 -0.18 -29.80 -6.62
C SER A 34 -1.06 -29.44 -7.82
N ARG A 35 -1.06 -28.16 -8.16
CA ARG A 35 -1.45 -27.67 -9.48
C ARG A 35 -0.31 -26.82 -9.99
N HIS A 36 0.39 -27.33 -11.01
CA HIS A 36 1.08 -26.44 -11.93
C HIS A 36 0.02 -25.50 -12.49
N PHE A 37 0.03 -24.24 -12.06
CA PHE A 37 -0.54 -23.17 -12.86
C PHE A 37 0.34 -23.05 -14.10
N ALA A 38 -0.02 -23.78 -15.15
CA ALA A 38 0.51 -23.50 -16.47
C ALA A 38 0.14 -22.06 -16.79
N LEU A 39 1.15 -21.19 -16.92
CA LEU A 39 0.99 -19.84 -17.40
C LEU A 39 0.52 -19.90 -18.86
N LYS A 40 -0.80 -20.02 -19.05
CA LYS A 40 -1.42 -19.38 -20.21
C LYS A 40 -1.05 -17.90 -20.12
N GLU A 41 -0.76 -17.29 -21.27
CA GLU A 41 -0.73 -15.83 -21.36
C GLU A 41 -1.98 -15.28 -20.68
N ALA A 42 -1.79 -14.37 -19.73
CA ALA A 42 -2.91 -13.78 -19.01
C ALA A 42 -3.86 -13.17 -20.07
N PRO A 43 -5.16 -13.51 -20.06
CA PRO A 43 -6.08 -12.92 -21.00
C PRO A 43 -6.04 -11.40 -20.76
N LYS A 44 -5.64 -10.62 -21.77
CA LYS A 44 -5.68 -9.16 -21.67
C LYS A 44 -7.11 -8.77 -21.31
N TYR A 45 -7.32 -8.27 -20.09
CA TYR A 45 -8.63 -7.77 -19.69
C TYR A 45 -9.04 -6.68 -20.66
N LYS A 46 -10.34 -6.60 -20.93
CA LYS A 46 -10.86 -5.74 -21.99
C LYS A 46 -11.70 -4.64 -21.36
N TRP A 47 -11.40 -3.40 -21.67
CA TRP A 47 -12.16 -2.25 -21.20
C TRP A 47 -12.30 -1.20 -22.29
N GLN A 48 -13.26 -0.31 -22.11
CA GLN A 48 -13.36 0.95 -22.83
C GLN A 48 -12.79 2.04 -21.92
N GLU A 49 -11.80 2.81 -22.41
CA GLU A 49 -11.38 4.04 -21.75
C GLU A 49 -12.41 5.13 -22.02
N LEU A 50 -12.98 5.69 -20.95
CA LEU A 50 -14.05 6.67 -20.99
C LEU A 50 -13.76 7.83 -20.04
N TRP A 51 -14.53 8.90 -20.20
CA TRP A 51 -14.37 10.15 -19.46
C TRP A 51 -15.74 10.64 -18.99
N TYR A 52 -15.78 11.23 -17.80
CA TYR A 52 -16.91 12.02 -17.32
C TYR A 52 -16.49 13.49 -17.39
N ASP A 53 -17.07 14.24 -18.33
CA ASP A 53 -16.48 15.49 -18.83
C ASP A 53 -16.65 16.71 -17.89
N ASN A 54 -17.59 16.64 -16.95
CA ASN A 54 -18.01 17.78 -16.11
C ASN A 54 -17.83 17.49 -14.60
N MET A 55 -16.67 16.95 -14.20
CA MET A 55 -16.38 16.76 -12.77
C MET A 55 -15.97 18.10 -12.13
N PRO A 56 -16.59 18.57 -11.03
CA PRO A 56 -16.19 19.78 -10.35
C PRO A 56 -14.73 19.73 -9.87
N ILE A 57 -13.99 20.83 -10.06
CA ILE A 57 -12.66 20.99 -9.44
C ILE A 57 -12.78 20.92 -7.91
N ASP A 58 -13.81 21.54 -7.35
CA ASP A 58 -14.06 21.59 -5.91
C ASP A 58 -15.49 21.14 -5.58
N HIS A 59 -15.61 20.08 -4.78
CA HIS A 59 -16.90 19.59 -4.26
C HIS A 59 -17.34 20.28 -2.96
N PHE A 60 -16.44 21.05 -2.32
CA PHE A 60 -16.66 21.62 -0.98
C PHE A 60 -16.73 23.15 -0.96
N SER A 61 -16.47 23.82 -2.10
CA SER A 61 -16.75 25.25 -2.28
C SER A 61 -17.51 25.53 -3.57
N PHE A 62 -18.59 26.32 -3.45
CA PHE A 62 -19.34 26.86 -4.59
C PHE A 62 -18.67 28.07 -5.26
N SER A 63 -17.50 28.52 -4.78
CA SER A 63 -16.79 29.68 -5.33
C SER A 63 -16.04 29.39 -6.63
N ASP A 64 -15.75 28.12 -6.92
CA ASP A 64 -15.01 27.71 -8.12
C ASP A 64 -15.95 26.98 -9.11
N PRO A 65 -16.35 27.61 -10.23
CA PRO A 65 -17.22 26.99 -11.22
C PRO A 65 -16.47 26.09 -12.21
N ARG A 66 -15.14 25.90 -12.05
CA ARG A 66 -14.34 25.10 -12.98
C ARG A 66 -14.65 23.61 -12.84
N SER A 67 -14.54 22.90 -13.96
CA SER A 67 -14.63 21.44 -14.02
C SER A 67 -13.47 20.85 -14.83
N PHE A 68 -13.26 19.54 -14.64
CA PHE A 68 -12.30 18.73 -15.35
C PHE A 68 -12.91 17.40 -15.80
N ARG A 69 -12.17 16.65 -16.62
CA ARG A 69 -12.59 15.34 -17.13
C ARG A 69 -12.03 14.25 -16.22
N LEU A 70 -12.89 13.50 -15.54
CA LEU A 70 -12.47 12.34 -14.75
C LEU A 70 -12.39 11.09 -15.65
N ARG A 71 -11.26 10.39 -15.68
CA ARG A 71 -11.12 9.14 -16.45
C ARG A 71 -11.71 7.95 -15.70
N TYR A 72 -12.31 7.03 -16.44
CA TYR A 72 -12.65 5.71 -15.92
C TYR A 72 -12.57 4.64 -17.02
N LEU A 73 -12.27 3.41 -16.62
CA LEU A 73 -12.31 2.24 -17.49
C LEU A 73 -13.61 1.49 -17.24
N LEU A 74 -14.28 1.05 -18.31
CA LEU A 74 -15.57 0.34 -18.23
C LEU A 74 -15.52 -0.99 -18.98
N ASN A 75 -15.96 -2.07 -18.34
CA ASN A 75 -16.40 -3.29 -19.02
C ASN A 75 -17.86 -3.61 -18.67
N THR A 76 -18.66 -3.89 -19.70
CA THR A 76 -20.05 -4.32 -19.59
C THR A 76 -20.32 -5.66 -20.30
N ASP A 77 -19.28 -6.39 -20.73
CA ASP A 77 -19.42 -7.66 -21.44
C ASP A 77 -20.15 -8.72 -20.59
N ASN A 78 -20.03 -8.62 -19.26
CA ASN A 78 -20.72 -9.47 -18.29
C ASN A 78 -21.95 -8.81 -17.64
N PHE A 79 -22.28 -7.55 -17.95
CA PHE A 79 -23.34 -6.81 -17.28
C PHE A 79 -24.72 -7.31 -17.74
N ARG A 80 -25.44 -8.01 -16.87
CA ARG A 80 -26.72 -8.68 -17.19
C ARG A 80 -27.95 -7.90 -16.70
N ASP A 81 -29.08 -8.14 -17.37
CA ASP A 81 -30.43 -7.83 -16.88
C ASP A 81 -30.65 -6.40 -16.33
N LYS A 82 -31.55 -6.26 -15.36
CA LYS A 82 -31.95 -5.00 -14.73
C LYS A 82 -31.41 -4.97 -13.30
N ASN A 83 -30.75 -3.87 -12.92
CA ASN A 83 -30.15 -3.66 -11.60
C ASN A 83 -29.05 -4.68 -11.21
N ALA A 84 -28.30 -5.25 -12.14
CA ALA A 84 -27.16 -6.10 -11.78
C ALA A 84 -26.02 -5.30 -11.10
N PRO A 85 -25.11 -5.94 -10.35
CA PRO A 85 -24.09 -5.23 -9.59
C PRO A 85 -23.12 -4.40 -10.45
N ILE A 86 -22.60 -3.34 -9.87
CA ILE A 86 -21.43 -2.60 -10.38
C ILE A 86 -20.27 -2.88 -9.42
N PHE A 87 -19.20 -3.47 -9.94
CA PHE A 87 -17.92 -3.59 -9.25
C PHE A 87 -17.09 -2.35 -9.56
N PHE A 88 -16.87 -1.53 -8.54
CA PHE A 88 -16.27 -0.22 -8.67
C PHE A 88 -14.92 -0.20 -7.96
N TYR A 89 -13.82 -0.18 -8.72
CA TYR A 89 -12.49 0.04 -8.16
C TYR A 89 -12.31 1.53 -7.85
N THR A 90 -12.07 1.86 -6.59
CA THR A 90 -11.68 3.21 -6.17
C THR A 90 -10.20 3.38 -6.47
N GLY A 91 -9.89 4.00 -7.62
CA GLY A 91 -8.52 4.29 -8.05
C GLY A 91 -7.74 5.03 -6.98
N ASN A 92 -6.44 4.81 -6.98
CA ASN A 92 -5.54 5.27 -5.94
C ASN A 92 -4.31 5.94 -6.54
N GLU A 93 -3.16 5.87 -5.89
CA GLU A 93 -1.97 6.68 -6.11
C GLU A 93 -1.17 6.38 -7.40
N GLY A 94 -1.84 6.13 -8.54
CA GLY A 94 -1.21 5.93 -9.84
C GLY A 94 -2.16 5.72 -11.02
N SER A 95 -1.60 5.44 -12.21
CA SER A 95 -2.36 5.26 -13.46
C SER A 95 -3.33 4.06 -13.40
N ILE A 96 -4.59 4.30 -13.74
CA ILE A 96 -5.69 3.34 -13.50
C ILE A 96 -5.57 2.01 -14.28
N GLU A 97 -4.89 1.99 -15.44
CA GLU A 97 -4.61 0.75 -16.17
C GLU A 97 -3.79 -0.24 -15.35
N GLY A 98 -2.78 0.21 -14.59
CA GLY A 98 -1.93 -0.67 -13.78
C GLY A 98 -2.74 -1.42 -12.71
N PHE A 99 -3.72 -0.74 -12.09
CA PHE A 99 -4.64 -1.37 -11.15
C PHE A 99 -5.64 -2.30 -11.85
N ALA A 100 -6.12 -1.95 -13.04
CA ALA A 100 -6.99 -2.81 -13.83
C ALA A 100 -6.31 -4.11 -14.28
N GLU A 101 -5.03 -4.06 -14.66
CA GLU A 101 -4.24 -5.22 -15.06
C GLU A 101 -3.86 -6.11 -13.88
N ASN A 102 -3.67 -5.55 -12.68
CA ASN A 102 -3.25 -6.32 -11.49
C ASN A 102 -4.41 -6.75 -10.58
N THR A 103 -5.63 -6.19 -10.72
CA THR A 103 -6.81 -6.57 -9.92
C THR A 103 -7.63 -7.68 -10.58
N GLY A 104 -6.96 -8.79 -10.93
CA GLY A 104 -7.55 -9.95 -11.62
C GLY A 104 -8.84 -10.48 -10.99
N PHE A 105 -8.92 -10.46 -9.65
CA PHE A 105 -10.08 -10.96 -8.90
C PHE A 105 -11.42 -10.34 -9.35
N MET A 106 -11.47 -9.03 -9.62
CA MET A 106 -12.71 -8.37 -10.08
C MET A 106 -13.19 -8.94 -11.42
N TRP A 107 -12.25 -9.20 -12.33
CA TRP A 107 -12.51 -9.78 -13.65
C TRP A 107 -12.95 -11.25 -13.55
N ASP A 108 -12.33 -12.02 -12.66
CA ASP A 108 -12.65 -13.43 -12.44
C ASP A 108 -14.08 -13.63 -11.89
N ILE A 109 -14.54 -12.76 -10.97
CA ILE A 109 -15.87 -12.92 -10.35
C ILE A 109 -17.01 -12.21 -11.10
N ALA A 110 -16.76 -11.18 -11.91
CA ALA A 110 -17.83 -10.46 -12.62
C ALA A 110 -18.77 -11.34 -13.48
N PRO A 111 -18.30 -12.40 -14.19
CA PRO A 111 -19.18 -13.32 -14.93
C PRO A 111 -20.15 -14.11 -14.06
N GLU A 112 -19.81 -14.39 -12.79
CA GLU A 112 -20.67 -15.08 -11.83
C GLU A 112 -21.78 -14.15 -11.34
N PHE A 113 -21.43 -12.91 -10.99
CA PHE A 113 -22.37 -11.90 -10.50
C PHE A 113 -23.15 -11.17 -11.61
N GLY A 114 -22.78 -11.35 -12.88
CA GLY A 114 -23.34 -10.58 -14.00
C GLY A 114 -23.03 -9.09 -13.90
N ALA A 115 -21.88 -8.74 -13.33
CA ALA A 115 -21.54 -7.37 -12.92
C ALA A 115 -20.92 -6.55 -14.06
N ALA A 116 -21.17 -5.23 -14.03
CA ALA A 116 -20.33 -4.27 -14.73
C ALA A 116 -19.04 -4.06 -13.93
N ILE A 117 -17.91 -3.86 -14.61
CA ILE A 117 -16.63 -3.50 -13.99
C ILE A 117 -16.33 -2.05 -14.34
N VAL A 118 -16.06 -1.26 -13.32
CA VAL A 118 -15.62 0.14 -13.43
C VAL A 118 -14.31 0.28 -12.65
N PHE A 119 -13.28 0.84 -13.29
CA PHE A 119 -12.11 1.35 -12.59
C PHE A 119 -12.10 2.88 -12.74
N ALA A 120 -12.37 3.60 -11.65
CA ALA A 120 -12.36 5.06 -11.66
C ALA A 120 -10.96 5.58 -11.32
N GLU A 121 -10.39 6.45 -12.15
CA GLU A 121 -9.08 7.04 -11.85
C GLU A 121 -9.18 8.10 -10.76
N HIS A 122 -8.17 8.18 -9.90
CA HIS A 122 -8.08 9.19 -8.86
C HIS A 122 -7.70 10.55 -9.48
N ARG A 123 -8.29 11.66 -9.00
CA ARG A 123 -7.86 13.00 -9.40
C ARG A 123 -6.36 13.20 -9.18
N PHE A 124 -5.70 13.91 -10.09
CA PHE A 124 -4.26 14.14 -10.19
C PHE A 124 -3.41 12.94 -10.62
N TYR A 125 -3.97 11.73 -10.74
CA TYR A 125 -3.18 10.55 -11.13
C TYR A 125 -3.42 10.13 -12.59
N GLY A 126 -2.39 9.56 -13.21
CA GLY A 126 -2.41 9.07 -14.58
C GLY A 126 -2.80 10.17 -15.57
N LYS A 127 -3.82 9.92 -16.39
CA LYS A 127 -4.33 10.90 -17.37
C LYS A 127 -5.34 11.88 -16.76
N THR A 128 -5.78 11.66 -15.52
CA THR A 128 -6.78 12.47 -14.82
C THR A 128 -6.13 13.67 -14.13
N GLN A 129 -5.72 14.64 -14.94
CA GLN A 129 -5.01 15.84 -14.49
C GLN A 129 -5.95 17.06 -14.48
N PRO A 130 -6.47 17.52 -13.32
CA PRO A 130 -7.53 18.55 -13.28
C PRO A 130 -7.12 19.90 -13.90
N PHE A 131 -5.82 20.20 -13.92
CA PHE A 131 -5.24 21.39 -14.56
C PHE A 131 -4.23 21.02 -15.67
N GLY A 132 -4.32 19.79 -16.21
CA GLY A 132 -3.36 19.26 -17.17
C GLY A 132 -1.93 19.31 -16.61
N ASN A 133 -0.98 19.78 -17.42
CA ASN A 133 0.42 19.93 -17.02
C ASN A 133 0.65 20.95 -15.88
N GLU A 134 -0.35 21.76 -15.51
CA GLU A 134 -0.24 22.68 -14.37
C GLU A 134 -0.66 22.09 -13.02
N SER A 135 -1.14 20.83 -12.98
CA SER A 135 -1.72 20.25 -11.76
C SER A 135 -0.75 20.24 -10.56
N TYR A 136 0.54 20.04 -10.82
CA TYR A 136 1.61 20.02 -9.81
C TYR A 136 2.43 21.32 -9.71
N THR A 137 2.16 22.34 -10.53
CA THR A 137 3.09 23.47 -10.70
C THR A 137 2.87 24.63 -9.70
N LYS A 138 1.71 24.65 -9.04
CA LYS A 138 1.23 25.76 -8.19
C LYS A 138 0.42 25.22 -7.02
N LEU A 139 0.53 25.86 -5.86
CA LEU A 139 -0.20 25.48 -4.64
C LEU A 139 -1.73 25.58 -4.83
N GLU A 140 -2.18 26.57 -5.59
CA GLU A 140 -3.60 26.81 -5.88
C GLU A 140 -4.23 25.72 -6.76
N ASN A 141 -3.41 24.96 -7.50
CA ASN A 141 -3.86 23.81 -8.28
C ASN A 141 -3.75 22.54 -7.42
N LEU A 142 -2.58 22.28 -6.84
CA LEU A 142 -2.32 21.05 -6.08
C LEU A 142 -3.16 20.94 -4.80
N GLY A 143 -3.64 22.06 -4.24
CA GLY A 143 -4.55 22.09 -3.09
C GLY A 143 -5.89 21.37 -3.28
N TYR A 144 -6.28 21.01 -4.50
CA TYR A 144 -7.47 20.18 -4.77
C TYR A 144 -7.20 18.67 -4.76
N LEU A 145 -5.96 18.24 -4.51
CA LEU A 145 -5.60 16.85 -4.25
C LEU A 145 -5.81 16.53 -2.77
N SER A 146 -7.02 16.08 -2.43
CA SER A 146 -7.38 15.57 -1.11
C SER A 146 -8.17 14.26 -1.23
N SER A 147 -8.22 13.49 -0.14
CA SER A 147 -8.98 12.25 -0.09
C SER A 147 -10.49 12.48 -0.18
N GLU A 148 -11.04 13.50 0.49
CA GLU A 148 -12.47 13.81 0.43
C GLU A 148 -12.91 14.23 -0.98
N GLN A 149 -12.06 14.99 -1.68
CA GLN A 149 -12.32 15.42 -3.05
C GLN A 149 -12.39 14.21 -4.00
N ALA A 150 -11.51 13.21 -3.84
CA ALA A 150 -11.56 11.97 -4.62
C ALA A 150 -12.76 11.07 -4.25
N LEU A 151 -13.15 11.01 -2.97
CA LEU A 151 -14.38 10.31 -2.57
C LEU A 151 -15.63 10.97 -3.18
N ALA A 152 -15.66 12.31 -3.26
CA ALA A 152 -16.74 13.04 -3.90
C ALA A 152 -16.76 12.85 -5.43
N ASP A 153 -15.60 12.78 -6.09
CA ASP A 153 -15.51 12.37 -7.51
C ASP A 153 -16.13 10.99 -7.73
N PHE A 154 -15.77 10.00 -6.91
CA PHE A 154 -16.32 8.64 -7.02
C PHE A 154 -17.82 8.61 -6.73
N ALA A 155 -18.31 9.38 -5.76
CA ALA A 155 -19.73 9.52 -5.48
C ALA A 155 -20.50 10.07 -6.70
N GLN A 156 -20.01 11.15 -7.32
CA GLN A 156 -20.66 11.73 -8.51
C GLN A 156 -20.55 10.82 -9.74
N LEU A 157 -19.41 10.14 -9.92
CA LEU A 157 -19.26 9.16 -11.00
C LEU A 157 -20.22 7.97 -10.82
N ILE A 158 -20.42 7.47 -9.60
CA ILE A 158 -21.39 6.40 -9.32
C ILE A 158 -22.82 6.84 -9.66
N ASP A 159 -23.20 8.07 -9.31
CA ASP A 159 -24.53 8.60 -9.64
C ASP A 159 -24.75 8.71 -11.16
N TYR A 160 -23.79 9.33 -11.88
CA TYR A 160 -23.77 9.38 -13.34
C TYR A 160 -23.85 7.98 -13.98
N LEU A 161 -23.10 7.01 -13.45
CA LEU A 161 -23.11 5.64 -13.93
C LEU A 161 -24.49 4.99 -13.80
N LYS A 162 -25.18 5.19 -12.68
CA LYS A 162 -26.49 4.56 -12.38
C LYS A 162 -27.66 5.26 -13.06
N ASN A 163 -27.60 6.58 -13.22
CA ASN A 163 -28.72 7.40 -13.73
C ASN A 163 -28.65 7.69 -15.23
N GLU A 164 -27.45 7.78 -15.82
CA GLU A 164 -27.25 8.23 -17.20
C GLU A 164 -26.48 7.24 -18.09
N LYS A 165 -25.37 6.67 -17.60
CA LYS A 165 -24.45 5.91 -18.46
C LYS A 165 -24.83 4.45 -18.66
N LEU A 166 -25.20 3.73 -17.60
CA LEU A 166 -25.49 2.31 -17.65
C LEU A 166 -27.00 2.06 -17.74
N PRO A 167 -27.49 1.37 -18.80
CA PRO A 167 -28.92 1.12 -18.94
C PRO A 167 -29.40 0.22 -17.80
N ASN A 168 -30.59 0.54 -17.25
CA ASN A 168 -31.24 -0.21 -16.17
C ASN A 168 -30.43 -0.30 -14.85
N ALA A 169 -29.44 0.58 -14.62
CA ALA A 169 -28.57 0.53 -13.44
C ALA A 169 -29.05 1.38 -12.24
N LYS A 170 -30.21 2.05 -12.34
CA LYS A 170 -30.73 2.98 -11.32
C LYS A 170 -30.80 2.39 -9.90
N HIS A 171 -31.10 1.10 -9.77
CA HIS A 171 -31.10 0.39 -8.49
C HIS A 171 -30.04 -0.73 -8.44
N SER A 172 -29.01 -0.68 -9.29
CA SER A 172 -27.86 -1.57 -9.19
C SER A 172 -27.16 -1.39 -7.84
N PRO A 173 -26.82 -2.48 -7.13
CA PRO A 173 -25.94 -2.39 -5.98
C PRO A 173 -24.51 -2.12 -6.45
N VAL A 174 -23.76 -1.31 -5.71
CA VAL A 174 -22.37 -0.96 -6.01
C VAL A 174 -21.46 -1.54 -4.93
N ILE A 175 -20.51 -2.37 -5.34
CA ILE A 175 -19.50 -2.95 -4.44
C ILE A 175 -18.14 -2.31 -4.76
N GLY A 176 -17.57 -1.65 -3.75
CA GLY A 176 -16.24 -1.04 -3.83
C GLY A 176 -15.13 -2.10 -3.78
N PHE A 177 -14.05 -1.87 -4.52
CA PHE A 177 -12.82 -2.66 -4.47
C PHE A 177 -11.63 -1.70 -4.42
N GLY A 178 -10.59 -2.05 -3.66
CA GLY A 178 -9.35 -1.29 -3.67
C GLY A 178 -8.23 -1.99 -2.90
N GLY A 179 -7.01 -1.84 -3.40
CA GLY A 179 -5.78 -2.23 -2.71
C GLY A 179 -5.07 -1.01 -2.09
N SER A 180 -4.27 -1.18 -1.03
CA SER A 180 -3.48 -0.09 -0.42
C SER A 180 -4.38 1.10 0.00
N TYR A 181 -4.01 2.33 -0.35
CA TYR A 181 -4.83 3.53 -0.23
C TYR A 181 -6.14 3.45 -1.01
N GLY A 182 -6.21 2.73 -2.13
CA GLY A 182 -7.48 2.39 -2.79
C GLY A 182 -8.40 1.58 -1.87
N GLY A 183 -7.85 0.69 -1.05
CA GLY A 183 -8.61 -0.02 -0.03
C GLY A 183 -9.11 0.90 1.08
N MET A 184 -8.33 1.92 1.45
CA MET A 184 -8.76 2.98 2.38
C MET A 184 -9.92 3.79 1.78
N LEU A 185 -9.79 4.21 0.52
CA LEU A 185 -10.84 4.90 -0.23
C LEU A 185 -12.12 4.06 -0.35
N THR A 186 -12.03 2.76 -0.61
CA THR A 186 -13.19 1.85 -0.59
C THR A 186 -13.86 1.79 0.79
N ALA A 187 -13.09 1.68 1.88
CA ALA A 187 -13.65 1.69 3.23
C ALA A 187 -14.32 3.03 3.56
N TRP A 188 -13.68 4.15 3.21
CA TRP A 188 -14.18 5.50 3.47
C TRP A 188 -15.37 5.87 2.59
N MET A 189 -15.42 5.42 1.34
CA MET A 189 -16.62 5.49 0.48
C MET A 189 -17.81 4.81 1.14
N ARG A 190 -17.63 3.59 1.67
CA ARG A 190 -18.71 2.88 2.36
C ARG A 190 -19.12 3.54 3.67
N ILE A 191 -18.21 4.22 4.37
CA ILE A 191 -18.51 4.98 5.60
C ILE A 191 -19.26 6.29 5.30
N LYS A 192 -18.81 7.07 4.29
CA LYS A 192 -19.31 8.42 3.99
C LYS A 192 -20.51 8.41 3.02
N TYR A 193 -20.52 7.49 2.06
CA TYR A 193 -21.55 7.36 1.03
C TYR A 193 -22.24 5.98 1.04
N PRO A 194 -22.76 5.48 2.19
CA PRO A 194 -23.40 4.18 2.30
C PRO A 194 -24.72 4.06 1.51
N HIS A 195 -25.20 5.16 0.93
CA HIS A 195 -26.36 5.23 0.04
C HIS A 195 -25.99 5.09 -1.44
N LEU A 196 -24.70 5.18 -1.80
CA LEU A 196 -24.17 4.99 -3.16
C LEU A 196 -23.37 3.69 -3.30
N MET A 197 -22.63 3.29 -2.26
CA MET A 197 -21.84 2.06 -2.21
C MET A 197 -22.39 1.11 -1.14
N ASP A 198 -22.96 -0.02 -1.54
CA ASP A 198 -23.66 -1.00 -0.68
C ASP A 198 -22.72 -1.83 0.22
N GLY A 199 -21.46 -1.97 -0.19
CA GLY A 199 -20.39 -2.64 0.55
C GLY A 199 -19.05 -2.50 -0.18
N GLY A 200 -17.98 -3.03 0.39
CA GLY A 200 -16.67 -3.00 -0.27
C GLY A 200 -15.62 -3.96 0.29
N ILE A 201 -14.64 -4.29 -0.55
CA ILE A 201 -13.47 -5.11 -0.21
C ILE A 201 -12.25 -4.18 -0.15
N ALA A 202 -11.83 -3.87 1.08
CA ALA A 202 -10.67 -3.05 1.38
C ALA A 202 -9.45 -3.97 1.57
N ALA A 203 -8.70 -4.21 0.50
CA ALA A 203 -7.57 -5.14 0.50
C ALA A 203 -6.27 -4.44 0.93
N SER A 204 -5.59 -5.01 1.93
CA SER A 204 -4.34 -4.50 2.51
C SER A 204 -4.39 -3.01 2.86
N ALA A 205 -5.54 -2.54 3.36
CA ALA A 205 -5.81 -1.13 3.60
C ALA A 205 -5.33 -0.69 5.00
N PRO A 206 -4.30 0.16 5.14
CA PRO A 206 -3.79 0.61 6.44
C PRO A 206 -4.66 1.72 7.06
N VAL A 207 -5.98 1.52 7.12
CA VAL A 207 -7.00 2.49 7.57
C VAL A 207 -6.81 3.03 9.00
N PHE A 208 -5.93 2.41 9.79
CA PHE A 208 -5.62 2.76 11.17
C PHE A 208 -4.13 3.13 11.37
N TRP A 209 -3.31 3.23 10.31
CA TRP A 209 -1.91 3.65 10.41
C TRP A 209 -1.80 5.18 10.47
N PHE A 210 -2.11 5.78 11.61
CA PHE A 210 -2.12 7.23 11.77
C PHE A 210 -1.74 7.67 13.19
N LEU A 211 -1.42 8.96 13.35
CA LEU A 211 -1.13 9.51 14.68
C LEU A 211 -2.27 9.27 15.67
N ASN A 212 -1.89 9.07 16.94
CA ASN A 212 -2.77 8.81 18.07
C ASN A 212 -3.58 7.50 18.00
N VAL A 213 -3.37 6.65 16.98
CA VAL A 213 -3.88 5.28 16.99
C VAL A 213 -2.87 4.37 17.72
N PRO A 214 -3.25 3.64 18.79
CA PRO A 214 -2.30 2.83 19.59
C PRO A 214 -1.75 1.58 18.88
N THR A 215 -2.29 1.21 17.73
CA THR A 215 -1.94 0.00 16.98
C THR A 215 -2.26 0.24 15.51
N PRO A 216 -1.33 0.01 14.58
CA PRO A 216 0.01 -0.56 14.79
C PRO A 216 1.01 0.39 15.48
N PRO A 217 2.03 -0.16 16.17
CA PRO A 217 3.21 0.61 16.55
C PRO A 217 3.92 1.21 15.32
N GLU A 218 4.50 2.39 15.48
CA GLU A 218 5.30 3.12 14.48
C GLU A 218 6.46 2.30 13.86
N ASP A 219 6.97 1.29 14.58
CA ASP A 219 8.05 0.40 14.13
C ASP A 219 7.58 -0.93 13.52
N ALA A 220 6.26 -1.13 13.41
CA ALA A 220 5.73 -2.44 13.00
C ALA A 220 6.05 -2.76 11.53
N TYR A 221 6.20 -1.75 10.67
CA TYR A 221 6.49 -1.94 9.25
C TYR A 221 7.92 -2.49 9.06
N ASP A 222 8.93 -1.79 9.57
CA ASP A 222 10.34 -2.20 9.45
C ASP A 222 10.61 -3.56 10.12
N LYS A 223 9.91 -3.86 11.23
CA LYS A 223 9.91 -5.20 11.86
C LYS A 223 9.32 -6.28 10.95
N ILE A 224 8.24 -5.98 10.23
CA ILE A 224 7.58 -6.92 9.32
C ILE A 224 8.45 -7.15 8.09
N VAL A 225 8.99 -6.10 7.47
CA VAL A 225 9.95 -6.17 6.36
C VAL A 225 11.16 -7.02 6.77
N THR A 226 11.77 -6.72 7.92
CA THR A 226 12.88 -7.50 8.49
C THR A 226 12.51 -8.98 8.66
N ARG A 227 11.34 -9.28 9.23
CA ARG A 227 10.87 -10.64 9.46
C ARG A 227 10.65 -11.40 8.14
N THR A 228 10.16 -10.73 7.09
CA THR A 228 9.96 -11.31 5.76
C THR A 228 11.30 -11.76 5.14
N PHE A 229 12.35 -10.95 5.26
CA PHE A 229 13.71 -11.31 4.81
C PHE A 229 14.34 -12.41 5.69
N VAL A 230 14.22 -12.33 7.01
CA VAL A 230 14.76 -13.36 7.93
C VAL A 230 14.10 -14.73 7.70
N ASN A 231 12.77 -14.77 7.55
CA ASN A 231 12.05 -16.01 7.21
C ASN A 231 12.46 -16.59 5.85
N SER A 232 12.97 -15.75 4.94
CA SER A 232 13.41 -16.12 3.60
C SER A 232 14.88 -16.54 3.52
N GLY A 233 15.60 -16.52 4.64
CA GLY A 233 16.98 -17.02 4.76
C GLY A 233 18.07 -15.94 4.85
N CYS A 234 17.70 -14.65 4.90
CA CYS A 234 18.63 -13.58 5.25
C CYS A 234 18.90 -13.55 6.77
N SER A 235 19.91 -12.80 7.20
CA SER A 235 20.08 -12.40 8.60
C SER A 235 20.11 -10.87 8.72
N VAL A 236 19.62 -10.34 9.85
CA VAL A 236 19.66 -8.90 10.16
C VAL A 236 21.11 -8.39 10.12
N GLU A 237 22.04 -9.16 10.69
CA GLU A 237 23.46 -8.82 10.72
C GLU A 237 24.06 -8.69 9.31
N SER A 238 23.82 -9.66 8.43
CA SER A 238 24.40 -9.66 7.08
C SER A 238 23.86 -8.53 6.20
N ILE A 239 22.56 -8.19 6.34
CA ILE A 239 21.96 -7.05 5.63
C ILE A 239 22.57 -5.74 6.17
N LYS A 240 22.60 -5.55 7.49
CA LYS A 240 23.24 -4.38 8.12
C LYS A 240 24.70 -4.21 7.67
N GLN A 241 25.49 -5.28 7.72
CA GLN A 241 26.88 -5.29 7.28
C GLN A 241 27.04 -4.94 5.79
N SER A 242 26.08 -5.27 4.93
CA SER A 242 26.11 -4.85 3.51
C SER A 242 25.91 -3.35 3.32
N MET A 243 25.00 -2.73 4.09
CA MET A 243 24.79 -1.27 4.09
C MET A 243 25.97 -0.54 4.75
N ASP A 244 26.51 -1.06 5.85
CA ASP A 244 27.73 -0.53 6.47
C ASP A 244 28.91 -0.56 5.49
N ALA A 245 29.08 -1.65 4.74
CA ALA A 245 30.16 -1.80 3.77
C ALA A 245 30.05 -0.78 2.61
N ILE A 246 28.84 -0.44 2.16
CA ILE A 246 28.62 0.65 1.20
C ILE A 246 29.11 1.97 1.79
N ARG A 247 28.64 2.33 2.99
CA ARG A 247 29.02 3.56 3.71
C ARG A 247 30.53 3.64 3.97
N ASP A 248 31.18 2.53 4.29
CA ASP A 248 32.62 2.47 4.52
C ASP A 248 33.43 2.63 3.22
N LEU A 249 33.05 1.92 2.15
CA LEU A 249 33.70 2.05 0.84
C LEU A 249 33.59 3.48 0.32
N ALA A 250 32.43 4.12 0.48
CA ALA A 250 32.18 5.50 0.06
C ALA A 250 33.13 6.53 0.70
N LYS A 251 33.74 6.24 1.86
CA LYS A 251 34.73 7.15 2.50
C LYS A 251 36.01 7.29 1.68
N THR A 252 36.41 6.26 0.93
CA THR A 252 37.67 6.25 0.15
C THR A 252 37.43 6.46 -1.34
N GLU A 253 38.39 7.08 -2.05
CA GLU A 253 38.25 7.28 -3.50
C GLU A 253 38.20 5.94 -4.26
N ASN A 254 39.04 4.97 -3.89
CA ASN A 254 39.03 3.64 -4.50
C ASN A 254 37.72 2.89 -4.23
N GLY A 255 37.14 3.03 -3.02
CA GLY A 255 35.85 2.43 -2.69
C GLY A 255 34.68 3.09 -3.44
N ARG A 256 34.68 4.42 -3.61
CA ARG A 256 33.71 5.12 -4.48
C ARG A 256 33.80 4.66 -5.93
N ARG A 257 35.02 4.55 -6.49
CA ARG A 257 35.23 3.99 -7.83
C ARG A 257 34.72 2.55 -7.94
N PHE A 258 34.94 1.71 -6.92
CA PHE A 258 34.41 0.35 -6.88
C PHE A 258 32.87 0.33 -6.86
N LEU A 259 32.22 1.14 -6.03
CA LEU A 259 30.77 1.22 -5.96
C LEU A 259 30.20 1.64 -7.32
N ASN A 260 30.70 2.74 -7.89
CA ASN A 260 30.25 3.26 -9.19
C ASN A 260 30.40 2.23 -10.32
N ASP A 261 31.55 1.54 -10.41
CA ASP A 261 31.83 0.52 -11.42
C ASP A 261 31.01 -0.77 -11.22
N LYS A 262 31.00 -1.34 -10.01
CA LYS A 262 30.39 -2.65 -9.76
C LYS A 262 28.88 -2.62 -9.60
N PHE A 263 28.32 -1.52 -9.10
CA PHE A 263 26.88 -1.32 -9.10
C PHE A 263 26.39 -0.78 -10.46
N ARG A 264 27.31 -0.45 -11.38
CA ARG A 264 27.03 0.16 -12.69
C ARG A 264 26.17 1.41 -12.53
N LEU A 265 26.53 2.29 -11.60
CA LEU A 265 25.68 3.44 -11.27
C LEU A 265 25.60 4.40 -12.46
N SER A 266 24.39 4.92 -12.69
CA SER A 266 24.15 5.89 -13.76
C SER A 266 24.95 7.18 -13.50
N PRO A 267 25.39 7.92 -14.54
CA PRO A 267 26.10 9.19 -14.36
C PRO A 267 25.38 10.25 -13.50
N LYS A 268 24.07 10.07 -13.28
CA LYS A 268 23.22 10.92 -12.42
C LYS A 268 23.21 10.51 -10.94
N ALA A 269 23.66 9.29 -10.63
CA ALA A 269 23.59 8.64 -9.32
C ALA A 269 24.97 8.10 -8.91
N LEU A 270 26.05 8.83 -9.24
CA LEU A 270 27.40 8.45 -8.84
C LEU A 270 27.65 8.78 -7.37
N VAL A 271 28.35 7.90 -6.67
CA VAL A 271 28.90 8.17 -5.33
C VAL A 271 30.16 9.02 -5.53
N GLU A 272 30.05 10.33 -5.38
CA GLU A 272 31.17 11.28 -5.56
C GLU A 272 31.84 11.64 -4.23
N ARG A 273 31.03 11.73 -3.16
CA ARG A 273 31.40 12.14 -1.80
C ARG A 273 31.04 11.04 -0.79
N PRO A 274 31.64 11.03 0.41
CA PRO A 274 31.31 10.04 1.44
C PRO A 274 29.83 9.98 1.83
N SER A 275 29.14 11.14 1.86
CA SER A 275 27.70 11.26 2.15
C SER A 275 26.80 10.55 1.14
N ASP A 276 27.25 10.41 -0.10
CA ASP A 276 26.46 9.79 -1.16
C ASP A 276 26.40 8.25 -0.96
N GLY A 277 27.27 7.71 -0.10
CA GLY A 277 27.20 6.33 0.37
C GLY A 277 26.05 6.05 1.34
N ASP A 278 25.53 7.06 2.04
CA ASP A 278 24.31 6.92 2.83
C ASP A 278 23.10 6.77 1.90
N LEU A 279 22.99 7.62 0.88
CA LEU A 279 21.93 7.54 -0.14
C LEU A 279 21.89 6.16 -0.83
N LEU A 280 23.04 5.63 -1.24
CA LEU A 280 23.13 4.30 -1.85
C LEU A 280 22.81 3.15 -0.87
N ALA A 281 23.11 3.33 0.42
CA ALA A 281 22.75 2.36 1.44
C ALA A 281 21.24 2.42 1.75
N ASP A 282 20.63 3.60 1.72
CA ASP A 282 19.20 3.79 1.95
C ASP A 282 18.37 3.26 0.77
N SER A 283 18.86 3.31 -0.48
CA SER A 283 18.28 2.57 -1.61
C SER A 283 18.09 1.06 -1.35
N VAL A 284 18.93 0.46 -0.47
CA VAL A 284 18.77 -0.96 -0.07
C VAL A 284 17.55 -1.12 0.83
N LYS A 285 17.28 -0.16 1.73
CA LYS A 285 16.06 -0.14 2.54
C LYS A 285 14.83 -0.01 1.64
N ASP A 286 14.79 0.96 0.74
CA ASP A 286 13.65 1.18 -0.17
C ASP A 286 13.31 -0.08 -1.00
N VAL A 287 14.34 -0.76 -1.51
CA VAL A 287 14.17 -2.03 -2.23
C VAL A 287 13.75 -3.16 -1.29
N MET A 288 14.26 -3.26 -0.06
CA MET A 288 13.78 -4.26 0.91
C MET A 288 12.30 -4.10 1.22
N GLU A 289 11.86 -2.88 1.52
CA GLU A 289 10.46 -2.57 1.78
C GLU A 289 9.59 -2.94 0.59
N THR A 290 9.98 -2.48 -0.60
CA THR A 290 9.23 -2.73 -1.84
C THR A 290 9.13 -4.23 -2.13
N LEU A 291 10.25 -4.98 -2.07
CA LEU A 291 10.26 -6.42 -2.27
C LEU A 291 9.37 -7.17 -1.26
N ALA A 292 9.30 -6.71 -0.01
CA ALA A 292 8.40 -7.30 0.98
C ALA A 292 6.90 -7.04 0.67
N MET A 293 6.56 -5.90 0.03
CA MET A 293 5.20 -5.62 -0.43
C MET A 293 4.79 -6.51 -1.62
N VAL A 294 5.73 -6.87 -2.50
CA VAL A 294 5.48 -7.63 -3.74
C VAL A 294 6.06 -9.04 -3.73
N ASP A 295 6.19 -9.68 -2.56
CA ASP A 295 6.70 -11.06 -2.41
C ASP A 295 5.68 -12.13 -2.86
N TYR A 296 5.23 -12.03 -4.12
CA TYR A 296 4.23 -12.90 -4.71
C TYR A 296 4.80 -14.30 -5.00
N PRO A 297 3.99 -15.38 -4.91
CA PRO A 297 4.45 -16.75 -5.14
C PRO A 297 4.71 -17.10 -6.62
N TYR A 298 4.55 -16.14 -7.53
CA TYR A 298 4.66 -16.26 -8.98
C TYR A 298 5.26 -14.97 -9.57
N PRO A 299 5.83 -14.98 -10.79
CA PRO A 299 6.36 -13.78 -11.43
C PRO A 299 5.26 -12.72 -11.63
N ALA A 300 5.59 -11.46 -11.35
CA ALA A 300 4.65 -10.34 -11.40
C ALA A 300 5.30 -9.08 -11.98
N THR A 301 4.48 -8.13 -12.45
CA THR A 301 4.89 -6.88 -13.10
C THR A 301 4.05 -5.72 -12.57
N PHE A 302 4.05 -5.51 -11.25
CA PHE A 302 3.27 -4.44 -10.61
C PHE A 302 4.11 -3.17 -10.35
N LEU A 303 5.10 -3.24 -9.46
CA LEU A 303 6.06 -2.14 -9.22
C LEU A 303 7.40 -2.33 -9.96
N ALA A 304 7.70 -3.55 -10.36
CA ALA A 304 8.81 -3.92 -11.23
C ALA A 304 8.55 -5.33 -11.79
N PRO A 305 9.14 -5.72 -12.93
CA PRO A 305 9.18 -7.11 -13.37
C PRO A 305 10.03 -7.95 -12.40
N LEU A 306 9.41 -8.89 -11.70
CA LEU A 306 10.04 -9.68 -10.64
C LEU A 306 9.75 -11.18 -10.78
N PRO A 307 10.65 -12.07 -10.30
CA PRO A 307 10.39 -13.49 -10.19
C PRO A 307 9.35 -13.78 -9.09
N GLY A 308 8.85 -15.02 -9.04
CA GLY A 308 8.11 -15.49 -7.87
C GLY A 308 9.04 -15.71 -6.67
N TRP A 309 8.59 -15.32 -5.48
CA TRP A 309 9.34 -15.26 -4.23
C TRP A 309 10.60 -14.36 -4.31
N PRO A 310 10.46 -13.10 -4.74
CA PRO A 310 11.61 -12.22 -4.98
C PRO A 310 12.41 -11.92 -3.70
N VAL A 311 11.82 -11.93 -2.50
CA VAL A 311 12.59 -11.80 -1.24
C VAL A 311 13.51 -13.00 -1.03
N LYS A 312 13.02 -14.20 -1.32
CA LYS A 312 13.83 -15.43 -1.27
C LYS A 312 14.93 -15.45 -2.33
N GLU A 313 14.69 -14.86 -3.50
CA GLU A 313 15.72 -14.67 -4.53
C GLU A 313 16.82 -13.72 -4.03
N ALA A 314 16.46 -12.57 -3.47
CA ALA A 314 17.39 -11.62 -2.86
C ALA A 314 18.25 -12.27 -1.76
N CYS A 315 17.64 -13.05 -0.86
CA CYS A 315 18.36 -13.69 0.24
C CYS A 315 19.41 -14.73 -0.18
N LYS A 316 19.42 -15.21 -1.43
CA LYS A 316 20.51 -16.06 -1.94
C LYS A 316 21.86 -15.35 -1.87
N ALA A 317 21.92 -14.06 -2.17
CA ALA A 317 23.15 -13.26 -2.13
C ALA A 317 23.76 -13.16 -0.71
N TYR A 318 22.91 -13.28 0.31
CA TYR A 318 23.28 -13.21 1.73
C TYR A 318 23.58 -14.58 2.35
N SER A 319 23.34 -15.68 1.61
CA SER A 319 23.53 -17.06 2.12
C SER A 319 24.99 -17.53 2.14
N THR A 320 25.87 -16.90 1.36
CA THR A 320 27.31 -17.18 1.34
C THR A 320 28.05 -16.40 2.42
N ARG A 321 29.20 -16.92 2.91
CA ARG A 321 30.02 -16.22 3.91
C ARG A 321 30.71 -14.99 3.29
N LEU A 322 30.10 -13.81 3.45
CA LEU A 322 30.58 -12.52 2.94
C LEU A 322 31.78 -11.99 3.75
N GLY A 323 32.97 -12.53 3.50
CA GLY A 323 34.17 -12.26 4.30
C GLY A 323 34.90 -10.94 4.04
N SER A 324 34.38 -10.03 3.22
CA SER A 324 35.04 -8.73 2.92
C SER A 324 34.01 -7.63 2.64
N GLN A 325 34.38 -6.36 2.87
CA GLN A 325 33.53 -5.20 2.57
C GLN A 325 33.07 -5.19 1.10
N HIS A 326 33.96 -5.52 0.15
CA HIS A 326 33.60 -5.64 -1.26
C HIS A 326 32.54 -6.74 -1.49
N GLY A 327 32.69 -7.92 -0.85
CA GLY A 327 31.69 -9.00 -0.95
C GLY A 327 30.34 -8.63 -0.32
N LEU A 328 30.37 -7.95 0.83
CA LEU A 328 29.19 -7.41 1.51
C LEU A 328 28.44 -6.41 0.62
N ALA A 329 29.14 -5.43 0.03
CA ALA A 329 28.54 -4.48 -0.90
C ALA A 329 27.98 -5.18 -2.16
N MET A 330 28.64 -6.21 -2.68
CA MET A 330 28.11 -6.98 -3.82
C MET A 330 26.82 -7.75 -3.51
N ALA A 331 26.57 -8.14 -2.25
CA ALA A 331 25.29 -8.74 -1.86
C ALA A 331 24.14 -7.72 -1.87
N ALA A 332 24.39 -6.49 -1.42
CA ALA A 332 23.44 -5.38 -1.56
C ALA A 332 23.18 -5.04 -3.04
N HIS A 333 24.23 -4.96 -3.87
CA HIS A 333 24.08 -4.80 -5.32
C HIS A 333 23.21 -5.91 -5.94
N ALA A 334 23.35 -7.17 -5.52
CA ALA A 334 22.53 -8.26 -6.05
C ALA A 334 21.03 -8.07 -5.74
N MET A 335 20.68 -7.55 -4.56
CA MET A 335 19.30 -7.19 -4.21
C MET A 335 18.80 -5.99 -5.02
N LEU A 336 19.60 -4.92 -5.12
CA LEU A 336 19.27 -3.72 -5.91
C LEU A 336 19.07 -4.07 -7.39
N ASN A 337 19.96 -4.87 -7.96
CA ASN A 337 19.88 -5.33 -9.34
C ASN A 337 18.69 -6.29 -9.57
N LEU A 338 18.28 -7.09 -8.56
CA LEU A 338 17.07 -7.89 -8.66
C LEU A 338 15.83 -7.01 -8.84
N PHE A 339 15.74 -5.88 -8.15
CA PHE A 339 14.60 -4.96 -8.32
C PHE A 339 14.70 -4.16 -9.64
N TYR A 340 15.79 -3.41 -9.82
CA TYR A 340 15.92 -2.46 -10.92
C TYR A 340 16.28 -3.10 -12.28
N ASN A 341 16.76 -4.36 -12.31
CA ASN A 341 17.31 -4.97 -13.53
C ASN A 341 17.15 -6.50 -13.59
N TYR A 342 16.04 -7.04 -13.09
CA TYR A 342 15.72 -8.47 -13.20
C TYR A 342 15.76 -8.99 -14.64
N THR A 343 15.26 -8.19 -15.59
CA THR A 343 15.20 -8.55 -17.02
C THR A 343 16.56 -8.50 -17.72
N GLY A 344 17.59 -7.95 -17.09
CA GLY A 344 18.92 -7.75 -17.67
C GLY A 344 18.99 -6.68 -18.77
N GLN A 345 17.92 -5.89 -18.95
CA GLN A 345 17.83 -4.89 -20.03
C GLN A 345 18.47 -3.55 -19.67
N GLN A 346 18.61 -3.21 -18.38
CA GLN A 346 19.22 -1.94 -17.96
C GLN A 346 20.74 -2.03 -18.04
N LYS A 347 21.36 -0.99 -18.61
CA LYS A 347 22.82 -0.87 -18.76
C LYS A 347 23.47 -0.44 -17.46
N ASP A 348 22.88 0.56 -16.84
CA ASP A 348 23.24 1.23 -15.59
C ASP A 348 22.06 1.23 -14.60
N LEU A 349 22.33 1.54 -13.33
CA LEU A 349 21.33 1.65 -12.26
C LEU A 349 21.25 3.10 -11.74
N CYS A 350 20.07 3.71 -11.83
CA CYS A 350 19.79 5.03 -11.26
C CYS A 350 19.08 4.82 -9.92
N LEU A 351 19.84 4.81 -8.81
CA LEU A 351 19.35 4.34 -7.51
C LEU A 351 19.01 5.44 -6.51
N PHE A 352 19.57 6.64 -6.68
CA PHE A 352 19.36 7.77 -5.78
C PHE A 352 19.59 9.11 -6.51
N GLY A 353 19.02 10.19 -5.95
CA GLY A 353 19.06 11.53 -6.53
C GLY A 353 17.78 11.89 -7.29
N ASN A 354 17.49 13.18 -7.38
CA ASN A 354 16.19 13.71 -7.80
C ASN A 354 15.77 13.35 -9.24
N ASP A 355 16.73 12.97 -10.09
CA ASP A 355 16.52 12.59 -11.49
C ASP A 355 16.32 11.08 -11.67
N CYS A 356 16.41 10.27 -10.60
CA CYS A 356 16.23 8.82 -10.68
C CYS A 356 14.78 8.42 -10.33
N PRO A 357 14.24 7.38 -10.99
CA PRO A 357 12.96 6.79 -10.61
C PRO A 357 13.07 6.09 -9.25
N GLY A 358 12.22 6.49 -8.30
CA GLY A 358 12.04 5.75 -7.04
C GLY A 358 11.34 4.40 -7.26
N THR A 359 11.29 3.57 -6.22
CA THR A 359 10.70 2.21 -6.27
C THR A 359 9.20 2.18 -6.58
N PHE A 360 8.50 3.32 -6.43
CA PHE A 360 7.08 3.51 -6.74
C PHE A 360 6.83 4.25 -8.07
N SER A 361 7.87 4.51 -8.87
CA SER A 361 7.78 5.31 -10.10
C SER A 361 6.86 4.75 -11.20
N GLU A 362 6.65 3.43 -11.25
CA GLU A 362 5.69 2.79 -12.17
C GLU A 362 4.24 3.27 -11.95
N LEU A 363 3.94 3.90 -10.82
CA LEU A 363 2.62 4.50 -10.56
C LEU A 363 2.38 5.80 -11.35
N GLY A 364 3.45 6.49 -11.78
CA GLY A 364 3.42 7.56 -12.79
C GLY A 364 3.60 8.99 -12.27
N ASP A 365 3.01 9.35 -11.13
CA ASP A 365 2.95 10.74 -10.65
C ASP A 365 3.84 10.98 -9.42
N PRO A 366 5.04 11.60 -9.57
CA PRO A 366 6.06 11.61 -8.52
C PRO A 366 5.70 12.47 -7.30
N ASP A 367 4.90 13.54 -7.47
CA ASP A 367 4.56 14.48 -6.39
C ASP A 367 3.15 14.27 -5.82
N GLY A 368 2.33 13.39 -6.41
CA GLY A 368 0.95 13.11 -5.96
C GLY A 368 0.93 12.53 -4.55
N TRP A 369 1.58 11.37 -4.37
CA TRP A 369 1.59 10.70 -3.08
C TRP A 369 2.37 11.48 -2.02
N PRO A 370 3.57 12.06 -2.30
CA PRO A 370 4.23 13.00 -1.39
C PRO A 370 3.34 14.15 -0.92
N TRP A 371 2.53 14.73 -1.80
CA TRP A 371 1.61 15.80 -1.41
C TRP A 371 0.55 15.29 -0.42
N GLN A 372 -0.05 14.14 -0.69
CA GLN A 372 -1.04 13.53 0.21
C GLN A 372 -0.41 13.15 1.56
N SER A 373 0.79 12.55 1.57
CA SER A 373 1.54 12.24 2.80
C SER A 373 1.99 13.48 3.58
N CYS A 374 2.14 14.63 2.93
CA CYS A 374 2.44 15.90 3.58
C CYS A 374 1.21 16.67 4.07
N THR A 375 -0.01 16.32 3.64
CA THR A 375 -1.22 17.07 3.98
C THR A 375 -2.15 16.28 4.90
N GLU A 376 -2.53 15.07 4.51
CA GLU A 376 -3.56 14.26 5.18
C GLU A 376 -3.05 12.89 5.65
N MET A 377 -2.20 12.25 4.82
CA MET A 377 -1.71 10.88 5.00
C MET A 377 -0.40 10.84 5.80
N VAL A 378 -0.36 11.57 6.92
CA VAL A 378 0.82 11.61 7.80
C VAL A 378 0.86 10.34 8.66
N MET A 379 1.50 9.32 8.10
CA MET A 379 1.58 7.97 8.63
C MET A 379 2.88 7.78 9.45
N PRO A 380 2.82 7.52 10.78
CA PRO A 380 4.02 7.45 11.61
C PRO A 380 4.81 6.16 11.37
N MET A 381 6.00 6.26 10.78
CA MET A 381 6.87 5.11 10.48
C MET A 381 8.29 5.36 10.99
N CYS A 382 8.91 4.38 11.63
CA CYS A 382 10.29 4.46 12.10
C CYS A 382 10.98 3.09 12.23
N SER A 383 12.30 3.09 12.38
CA SER A 383 13.12 1.91 12.61
C SER A 383 13.72 1.92 14.01
N GLN A 384 13.74 0.77 14.70
CA GLN A 384 14.41 0.63 15.99
C GLN A 384 15.93 0.46 15.82
N GLY A 385 16.36 -0.05 14.68
CA GLY A 385 17.74 -0.37 14.37
C GLY A 385 18.20 -1.72 14.94
N PRO A 386 19.48 -2.07 14.72
CA PRO A 386 20.01 -3.38 15.10
C PRO A 386 20.08 -3.55 16.62
N PRO A 387 19.75 -4.74 17.15
CA PRO A 387 19.53 -5.99 16.43
C PRO A 387 18.07 -6.26 15.98
N THR A 388 17.14 -5.31 16.17
CA THR A 388 15.71 -5.50 15.89
C THR A 388 15.42 -5.54 14.39
N ASP A 389 16.03 -4.63 13.65
CA ASP A 389 15.95 -4.45 12.21
C ASP A 389 17.33 -4.02 11.67
N PRO A 390 17.62 -4.12 10.36
CA PRO A 390 18.98 -3.87 9.86
C PRO A 390 19.26 -2.38 9.59
N PHE A 391 18.27 -1.50 9.72
CA PHE A 391 18.31 -0.12 9.22
C PHE A 391 18.87 0.87 10.25
N SER A 392 19.05 2.13 9.86
CA SER A 392 19.42 3.19 10.80
C SER A 392 18.29 3.47 11.79
N ALA A 393 18.59 3.51 13.09
CA ALA A 393 17.58 3.80 14.12
C ALA A 393 17.00 5.21 13.95
N SER A 394 15.67 5.29 13.85
CA SER A 394 14.91 6.54 13.65
C SER A 394 13.68 6.67 14.55
N CYS A 395 13.40 5.68 15.42
CA CYS A 395 12.33 5.77 16.40
C CYS A 395 12.70 6.68 17.61
N PRO A 396 11.71 7.38 18.21
CA PRO A 396 10.30 7.42 17.83
C PRO A 396 10.03 8.38 16.66
N PHE A 397 8.92 8.19 15.93
CA PHE A 397 8.57 9.05 14.81
C PHE A 397 8.40 10.51 15.24
N HIS A 398 9.14 11.40 14.58
CA HIS A 398 9.11 12.83 14.88
C HIS A 398 8.31 13.59 13.81
N VAL A 399 7.07 13.95 14.15
CA VAL A 399 6.16 14.76 13.32
C VAL A 399 6.82 16.03 12.76
N ARG A 400 7.70 16.67 13.56
CA ARG A 400 8.47 17.86 13.14
C ARG A 400 9.42 17.57 11.97
N ASP A 401 10.02 16.39 11.94
CA ASP A 401 11.03 16.07 10.93
C ASP A 401 10.36 15.60 9.62
N SER A 402 9.19 14.95 9.70
CA SER A 402 8.25 14.81 8.56
C SER A 402 7.79 16.17 8.02
N PHE A 403 7.38 17.11 8.89
CA PHE A 403 7.01 18.46 8.46
C PHE A 403 8.15 19.20 7.75
N ARG A 404 9.39 19.11 8.26
CA ARG A 404 10.58 19.69 7.62
C ARG A 404 10.81 19.11 6.22
N TRP A 405 10.74 17.80 6.08
CA TRP A 405 10.84 17.15 4.77
C TRP A 405 9.79 17.68 3.78
N CYS A 406 8.55 17.85 4.23
CA CYS A 406 7.49 18.47 3.43
C CYS A 406 7.78 19.93 3.05
N GLN A 407 8.33 20.73 3.98
CA GLN A 407 8.74 22.11 3.69
C GLN A 407 9.89 22.17 2.67
N ASP A 408 10.86 21.26 2.77
CA ASP A 408 12.02 21.23 1.87
C ASP A 408 11.64 20.71 0.47
N HIS A 409 10.87 19.61 0.40
CA HIS A 409 10.40 19.02 -0.86
C HIS A 409 9.49 19.98 -1.64
N PHE A 410 8.51 20.57 -0.97
CA PHE A 410 7.55 21.51 -1.57
C PHE A 410 7.92 22.99 -1.36
N ALA A 411 9.20 23.30 -1.09
CA ALA A 411 9.69 24.67 -0.88
C ALA A 411 9.31 25.62 -2.02
N LYS A 412 9.40 25.14 -3.27
CA LYS A 412 9.06 25.91 -4.49
C LYS A 412 7.56 26.24 -4.60
N LEU A 413 6.69 25.45 -3.97
CA LEU A 413 5.24 25.70 -3.91
C LEU A 413 4.84 26.55 -2.70
N GLY A 414 5.78 26.94 -1.83
CA GLY A 414 5.49 27.72 -0.63
C GLY A 414 4.76 26.92 0.46
N PHE A 415 5.13 25.64 0.64
CA PHE A 415 4.52 24.77 1.65
C PHE A 415 4.66 25.34 3.06
N ARG A 416 3.54 25.40 3.79
CA ARG A 416 3.36 26.11 5.07
C ARG A 416 2.59 25.28 6.08
N THR A 417 2.75 25.62 7.36
CA THR A 417 2.24 24.86 8.51
C THR A 417 0.73 24.58 8.44
N GLU A 418 -0.08 25.47 7.86
CA GLU A 418 -1.53 25.35 7.76
C GLU A 418 -2.01 24.23 6.81
N LEU A 419 -1.11 23.74 5.95
CA LEU A 419 -1.34 22.64 5.01
C LEU A 419 -1.04 21.27 5.63
N PHE A 420 -0.09 21.21 6.58
CA PHE A 420 0.32 19.96 7.24
C PHE A 420 -0.63 19.62 8.38
N ARG A 421 -1.57 18.69 8.15
CA ARG A 421 -2.66 18.38 9.08
C ARG A 421 -2.62 16.91 9.53
N PRO A 422 -1.68 16.53 10.40
CA PRO A 422 -1.32 15.13 10.64
C PRO A 422 -2.34 14.31 11.45
N GLN A 423 -3.49 14.91 11.80
CA GLN A 423 -4.63 14.24 12.45
C GLN A 423 -5.88 14.25 11.56
N TRP A 424 -5.84 14.87 10.38
CA TRP A 424 -7.01 15.19 9.56
C TRP A 424 -7.73 13.97 9.03
N ALA A 425 -7.00 12.97 8.52
CA ALA A 425 -7.57 11.69 8.12
C ALA A 425 -8.36 11.03 9.28
N MET A 426 -7.88 11.12 10.53
CA MET A 426 -8.58 10.53 11.67
C MET A 426 -9.77 11.35 12.16
N ILE A 427 -9.72 12.68 12.00
CA ILE A 427 -10.87 13.56 12.23
C ILE A 427 -11.99 13.26 11.22
N ASN A 428 -11.65 13.03 9.95
CA ASN A 428 -12.63 12.73 8.91
C ASN A 428 -13.17 11.31 8.98
N TYR A 429 -12.29 10.31 9.06
CA TYR A 429 -12.69 8.92 8.85
C TYR A 429 -12.89 8.15 10.15
N GLY A 430 -12.27 8.58 11.25
CA GLY A 430 -12.39 7.96 12.58
C GLY A 430 -11.36 6.86 12.84
N THR A 431 -10.88 6.77 14.08
CA THR A 431 -9.87 5.78 14.52
C THR A 431 -10.44 4.38 14.77
N GLU A 432 -11.76 4.23 14.70
CA GLU A 432 -12.50 2.98 14.85
C GLU A 432 -13.82 3.07 14.08
N TYR A 433 -14.36 1.94 13.62
CA TYR A 433 -15.54 1.87 12.75
C TYR A 433 -16.73 1.11 13.38
N PRO A 434 -17.18 1.43 14.60
CA PRO A 434 -18.20 0.65 15.32
C PRO A 434 -19.60 0.67 14.66
N THR A 435 -19.88 1.67 13.82
CA THR A 435 -21.14 1.84 13.09
C THR A 435 -21.06 1.48 11.60
N ALA A 436 -19.86 1.17 11.09
CA ALA A 436 -19.70 0.82 9.68
C ALA A 436 -20.24 -0.59 9.40
N THR A 437 -20.73 -0.80 8.18
CA THR A 437 -21.32 -2.07 7.74
C THR A 437 -20.86 -2.44 6.34
N ASN A 438 -20.82 -3.74 6.05
CA ASN A 438 -20.50 -4.31 4.74
C ASN A 438 -19.10 -3.95 4.19
N ILE A 439 -18.12 -3.72 5.07
CA ILE A 439 -16.71 -3.56 4.69
C ILE A 439 -15.98 -4.86 5.03
N VAL A 440 -15.37 -5.50 4.04
CA VAL A 440 -14.47 -6.64 4.24
C VAL A 440 -13.04 -6.12 4.15
N ILE A 441 -12.39 -5.94 5.30
CA ILE A 441 -10.97 -5.60 5.36
C ILE A 441 -10.15 -6.89 5.30
N VAL A 442 -9.30 -7.02 4.28
CA VAL A 442 -8.48 -8.22 4.03
C VAL A 442 -7.01 -7.86 4.24
N PHE A 443 -6.26 -8.65 5.01
CA PHE A 443 -4.82 -8.49 5.16
C PHE A 443 -4.08 -9.78 4.77
N PHE A 444 -3.05 -9.67 3.93
CA PHE A 444 -2.13 -10.78 3.63
C PHE A 444 -1.26 -11.10 4.84
N LEU A 445 -0.85 -12.37 5.04
CA LEU A 445 -0.08 -12.77 6.24
C LEU A 445 1.25 -11.99 6.43
N LEU A 446 1.85 -11.55 5.32
CA LEU A 446 3.04 -10.69 5.26
C LEU A 446 2.78 -9.23 5.65
N LEU A 447 1.52 -8.76 5.55
CA LEU A 447 1.07 -7.42 5.98
C LEU A 447 0.14 -7.50 7.21
N TYR A 448 -0.12 -8.70 7.75
CA TYR A 448 -1.21 -8.95 8.72
C TYR A 448 -0.97 -8.27 10.07
N TRP A 449 0.30 -8.10 10.45
CA TRP A 449 0.70 -7.46 11.71
C TRP A 449 0.75 -5.93 11.63
N ILE A 450 0.47 -5.34 10.46
CA ILE A 450 0.22 -3.91 10.28
C ILE A 450 -1.11 -3.50 10.97
N THR A 451 -1.96 -4.43 11.43
CA THR A 451 -3.26 -4.05 12.03
C THR A 451 -3.89 -5.05 13.03
N VAL A 452 -3.09 -5.86 13.73
CA VAL A 452 -3.64 -6.75 14.78
C VAL A 452 -3.95 -5.96 16.07
N ILE A 453 -5.12 -5.31 16.07
CA ILE A 453 -6.25 -5.47 17.03
C ILE A 453 -7.45 -4.67 16.47
N ALA A 454 -7.99 -5.11 15.33
CA ALA A 454 -9.31 -4.65 14.85
C ALA A 454 -10.43 -5.71 15.06
N LEU A 455 -10.07 -6.88 15.59
CA LEU A 455 -10.99 -8.00 15.84
C LEU A 455 -11.10 -8.35 17.33
N SER A 456 -11.44 -7.34 18.12
CA SER A 456 -11.99 -7.49 19.47
C SER A 456 -13.51 -7.26 19.47
N ILE A 457 -14.22 -7.80 18.48
CA ILE A 457 -15.69 -7.88 18.51
C ILE A 457 -16.06 -9.09 19.38
N PRO A 458 -16.65 -8.92 20.57
CA PRO A 458 -17.16 -10.05 21.33
C PRO A 458 -18.37 -10.64 20.61
N TYR A 459 -18.25 -11.88 20.15
CA TYR A 459 -19.36 -12.70 19.64
C TYR A 459 -20.18 -12.11 18.48
N GLN A 460 -19.78 -12.42 17.24
CA GLN A 460 -20.75 -12.91 16.25
C GLN A 460 -20.22 -14.14 15.52
N ARG A 461 -21.08 -15.15 15.37
CA ARG A 461 -20.79 -16.39 14.64
C ARG A 461 -20.76 -16.08 13.14
N GLY A 462 -19.72 -16.53 12.44
CA GLY A 462 -19.63 -16.37 10.99
C GLY A 462 -20.84 -16.94 10.27
N LEU A 463 -21.56 -16.09 9.52
CA LEU A 463 -22.59 -16.53 8.60
C LEU A 463 -21.95 -17.09 7.34
N PHE A 464 -21.84 -18.42 7.26
CA PHE A 464 -21.71 -19.10 5.99
C PHE A 464 -22.92 -18.80 5.11
N PHE A 465 -22.69 -18.44 3.85
CA PHE A 465 -23.73 -18.37 2.83
C PHE A 465 -24.40 -19.75 2.69
N ARG A 466 -25.61 -19.88 3.25
CA ARG A 466 -26.45 -21.06 3.07
C ARG A 466 -27.47 -20.75 1.97
N ARG A 467 -27.26 -21.32 0.77
CA ARG A 467 -28.30 -21.37 -0.28
C ARG A 467 -29.62 -21.80 0.36
N ARG A 468 -30.66 -20.97 0.29
CA ARG A 468 -32.04 -21.42 0.41
C ARG A 468 -32.57 -21.65 -0.99
N GLY A 469 -32.63 -22.92 -1.38
CA GLY A 469 -33.51 -23.34 -2.46
C GLY A 469 -34.80 -23.86 -1.85
N ALA A 470 -35.92 -23.24 -2.21
CA ALA A 470 -37.29 -23.74 -2.21
C ALA A 470 -38.14 -22.69 -2.94
#